data_AF-A0A819UUZ6-F1
#
_entry.id   AF-A0A819UUZ6-F1
#
_cell.length_a   1.000
_cell.length_b   1.000
_cell.length_c   1.000
_cell.angle_alpha   90.00
_cell.angle_beta   90.00
_cell.angle_gamma   90.00
#
_symmetry.space_group_name_H-M   'P 1'
#
loop_
_entity.id
_entity.type
_entity.pdbx_description
1 polymer ?
#
loop_
_entity_poly.entity_id
_entity_poly.type
_entity_poly.pdbx_seq_one_letter_code
_entity_poly.pdbx_strand_id
1 'polypeptide(L)'
;IPFNGVVKITGLCVIGENGPSHPNTVKLWSNLPEFRFDNAHGKAHQEISLTYDPSGTLAYQVNPSHLSRVTHLSLYFPSNFGDETTRIYYIGLRGEYLGEVKSKVVITTYEARPQLKDHKVDDFVTSNREIQ
;
A
#
# COMPACT_ATOMS: atom_id res chain seq x y z
N ILE A 1 -4.96 1.65 3.37
CA ILE A 1 -4.92 3.12 3.14
C ILE A 1 -3.72 3.44 2.26
N PRO A 2 -3.90 3.56 0.93
CA PRO A 2 -2.88 4.09 0.05
C PRO A 2 -2.75 5.62 0.21
N PHE A 3 -1.54 6.15 0.08
CA PHE A 3 -1.25 7.58 0.06
C PHE A 3 -0.73 8.00 -1.33
N ASN A 4 -1.05 9.22 -1.75
CA ASN A 4 -0.60 9.78 -3.02
C ASN A 4 0.86 10.27 -3.01
N GLY A 5 1.53 10.15 -1.87
CA GLY A 5 2.92 10.54 -1.66
C GLY A 5 3.53 9.75 -0.52
N VAL A 6 4.78 10.05 -0.20
CA VAL A 6 5.45 9.50 0.97
C VAL A 6 5.09 10.35 2.18
N VAL A 7 4.54 9.71 3.20
CA VAL A 7 4.20 10.37 4.47
C VAL A 7 4.98 9.75 5.62
N LYS A 8 5.25 10.56 6.65
CA LYS A 8 5.72 10.11 7.96
C LYS A 8 4.53 10.13 8.91
N ILE A 9 4.22 9.01 9.54
CA ILE A 9 3.13 8.94 10.52
C ILE A 9 3.74 9.06 11.92
N THR A 10 3.17 9.95 12.73
CA THR A 10 3.61 10.23 14.11
C THR A 10 2.53 9.93 15.14
N GLY A 11 1.26 9.94 14.75
CA GLY A 11 0.18 9.54 15.63
C GLY A 11 -0.99 8.85 14.94
N LEU A 12 -1.72 8.07 15.74
CA LEU A 12 -2.96 7.39 15.39
C LEU A 12 -4.02 7.71 16.44
N CYS A 13 -5.22 8.06 16.01
CA CYS A 13 -6.40 8.18 16.85
C CYS A 13 -7.49 7.25 16.29
N VAL A 14 -8.14 6.49 17.16
CA VAL A 14 -9.23 5.58 16.79
C VAL A 14 -10.39 5.84 17.73
N ILE A 15 -11.55 6.14 17.18
CA ILE A 15 -12.79 6.29 17.95
C ILE A 15 -13.70 5.12 17.58
N GLY A 16 -14.01 4.30 18.57
CA GLY A 16 -14.97 3.21 18.44
C GLY A 16 -16.34 3.57 19.02
N GLU A 17 -17.22 2.57 19.04
CA GLU A 17 -18.49 2.67 19.76
C GLU A 17 -18.27 2.85 21.28
N ASN A 18 -19.17 3.57 21.93
CA ASN A 18 -19.25 3.64 23.39
C ASN A 18 -19.85 2.32 23.95
N GLY A 19 -19.14 1.20 23.77
CA GLY A 19 -19.54 -0.11 24.28
C GLY A 19 -18.47 -1.21 24.08
N PRO A 20 -18.82 -2.49 24.33
CA PRO A 20 -17.89 -3.63 24.22
C PRO A 20 -17.39 -3.87 22.78
N SER A 21 -18.11 -3.36 21.78
CA SER A 21 -17.71 -3.33 20.37
C SER A 21 -16.52 -2.39 20.07
N HIS A 22 -16.02 -1.62 21.05
CA HIS A 22 -14.85 -0.76 20.86
C HIS A 22 -13.58 -1.59 20.62
N PRO A 23 -12.73 -1.25 19.63
CA PRO A 23 -11.49 -1.98 19.38
C PRO A 23 -10.53 -1.85 20.58
N ASN A 24 -9.89 -2.95 20.97
CA ASN A 24 -8.94 -2.96 22.10
C ASN A 24 -7.48 -3.00 21.65
N THR A 25 -7.22 -3.40 20.41
CA THR A 25 -5.89 -3.60 19.86
C THR A 25 -5.92 -3.23 18.40
N VAL A 26 -4.86 -2.56 17.94
CA VAL A 26 -4.61 -2.34 16.52
C VAL A 26 -3.19 -2.73 16.17
N LYS A 27 -3.04 -3.44 15.06
CA LYS A 27 -1.76 -3.79 14.47
C LYS A 27 -1.57 -3.01 13.17
N LEU A 28 -0.37 -2.49 12.98
CA LEU A 28 -0.01 -1.61 11.87
C LEU A 28 1.07 -2.24 11.00
N TRP A 29 0.89 -2.13 9.69
CA TRP A 29 1.91 -2.46 8.69
C TRP A 29 2.05 -1.32 7.69
N SER A 30 3.26 -1.11 7.21
CA SER A 30 3.58 -0.10 6.21
C SER A 30 4.15 -0.74 4.95
N ASN A 31 3.84 -0.13 3.80
CA ASN A 31 4.36 -0.46 2.47
C ASN A 31 4.08 -1.89 2.00
N LEU A 32 2.93 -2.46 2.40
CA LEU A 32 2.39 -3.72 1.89
C LEU A 32 1.13 -3.41 1.07
N PRO A 33 1.25 -3.26 -0.27
CA PRO A 33 0.14 -2.82 -1.13
C PRO A 33 -1.03 -3.82 -1.19
N GLU A 34 -0.78 -5.10 -0.98
CA GLU A 34 -1.80 -6.15 -0.94
C GLU A 34 -1.82 -6.86 0.42
N PHE A 35 -2.21 -6.15 1.47
CA PHE A 35 -2.35 -6.75 2.79
C PHE A 35 -3.58 -7.67 2.85
N ARG A 36 -3.37 -8.96 3.15
CA ARG A 36 -4.42 -9.97 3.30
C ARG A 36 -4.45 -10.50 4.74
N PHE A 37 -5.54 -11.19 5.11
CA PHE A 37 -5.68 -11.77 6.44
C PHE A 37 -4.57 -12.78 6.78
N ASP A 38 -4.07 -13.53 5.79
CA ASP A 38 -2.93 -14.43 5.98
C ASP A 38 -1.68 -13.70 6.48
N ASN A 39 -1.49 -12.44 6.06
CA ASN A 39 -0.36 -11.62 6.50
C ASN A 39 -0.53 -11.09 7.93
N ALA A 40 -1.77 -11.05 8.44
CA ALA A 40 -2.07 -10.52 9.78
C ALA A 40 -1.54 -11.41 10.91
N HIS A 41 -1.22 -12.68 10.62
CA HIS A 41 -0.54 -13.60 11.54
C HIS A 41 0.95 -13.31 11.69
N GLY A 42 1.53 -12.54 10.76
CA GLY A 42 2.93 -12.14 10.81
C GLY A 42 3.23 -11.09 11.89
N LYS A 43 4.51 -10.79 12.07
CA LYS A 43 4.96 -9.73 12.98
C LYS A 43 4.48 -8.37 12.47
N ALA A 44 3.68 -7.67 13.27
CA ALA A 44 3.30 -6.29 13.00
C ALA A 44 4.51 -5.36 13.14
N HIS A 45 4.54 -4.28 12.35
CA HIS A 45 5.55 -3.23 12.53
C HIS A 45 5.34 -2.49 13.85
N GLN A 46 4.07 -2.28 14.21
CA GLN A 46 3.71 -1.76 15.51
C GLN A 46 2.36 -2.34 15.94
N GLU A 47 2.25 -2.65 17.22
CA GLU A 47 1.02 -3.07 17.89
C GLU A 47 0.72 -2.09 19.01
N ILE A 48 -0.54 -1.66 19.11
CA ILE A 48 -0.99 -0.64 20.04
C ILE A 48 -2.22 -1.18 20.77
N SER A 49 -2.15 -1.19 22.09
CA SER A 49 -3.31 -1.42 22.94
C SER A 49 -4.14 -0.14 23.00
N LEU A 50 -5.34 -0.23 22.44
CA LEU A 50 -6.33 0.83 22.45
C LEU A 50 -7.09 0.79 23.77
N THR A 51 -7.38 1.96 24.29
CA THR A 51 -8.20 2.19 25.46
C THR A 51 -9.54 2.71 25.01
N TYR A 52 -10.54 2.53 25.86
CA TYR A 52 -11.87 3.02 25.61
C TYR A 52 -11.90 4.56 25.58
N ASP A 53 -12.14 5.14 24.40
CA ASP A 53 -12.17 6.60 24.20
C ASP A 53 -13.21 7.00 23.14
N PRO A 54 -14.50 7.08 23.51
CA PRO A 54 -15.56 7.50 22.59
C PRO A 54 -15.46 8.99 22.19
N SER A 55 -14.67 9.80 22.90
CA SER A 55 -14.49 11.22 22.62
C SER A 55 -13.31 11.50 21.67
N GLY A 56 -12.45 10.52 21.41
CA GLY A 56 -11.29 10.67 20.54
C GLY A 56 -10.25 11.67 21.03
N THR A 57 -10.12 11.81 22.34
CA THR A 57 -9.16 12.73 22.97
C THR A 57 -7.74 12.13 22.95
N LEU A 58 -7.64 10.81 22.87
CA LEU A 58 -6.40 10.09 22.96
C LEU A 58 -5.78 9.86 21.57
N ALA A 59 -4.57 10.38 21.41
CA ALA A 59 -3.74 10.15 20.25
C ALA A 59 -2.54 9.29 20.64
N TYR A 60 -2.46 8.09 20.07
CA TYR A 60 -1.36 7.16 20.26
C TYR A 60 -0.16 7.61 19.44
N GLN A 61 0.98 7.78 20.10
CA GLN A 61 2.24 8.04 19.40
C GLN A 61 2.71 6.76 18.72
N VAL A 62 3.02 6.87 17.43
CA VAL A 62 3.57 5.75 16.67
C VAL A 62 5.08 5.85 16.59
N ASN A 63 5.77 4.71 16.57
CA ASN A 63 7.22 4.68 16.51
C ASN A 63 7.68 5.18 15.12
N PRO A 64 8.39 6.33 15.04
CA PRO A 64 8.78 6.90 13.75
C PRO A 64 9.73 5.98 12.98
N SER A 65 10.48 5.10 13.64
CA SER A 65 11.46 4.23 12.97
C SER A 65 10.78 3.29 11.96
N HIS A 66 9.58 2.80 12.27
CA HIS A 66 8.84 1.88 11.39
C HIS A 66 7.87 2.58 10.44
N LEU A 67 7.46 3.81 10.77
CA LEU A 67 6.44 4.58 10.06
C LEU A 67 6.96 5.93 9.54
N SER A 68 8.27 6.04 9.30
CA SER A 68 8.93 7.25 8.79
C SER A 68 8.67 7.53 7.32
N ARG A 69 8.50 6.48 6.51
CA ARG A 69 8.27 6.58 5.06
C ARG A 69 7.21 5.59 4.63
N VAL A 70 5.97 6.04 4.60
CA VAL A 70 4.79 5.23 4.32
C VAL A 70 4.14 5.69 3.02
N THR A 71 3.87 4.75 2.13
CA THR A 71 3.06 4.95 0.91
C THR A 71 1.75 4.17 1.00
N HIS A 72 1.75 3.06 1.74
CA HIS A 72 0.58 2.24 2.01
C HIS A 72 0.57 1.91 3.50
N LEU A 73 -0.55 2.15 4.17
CA LEU A 73 -0.77 1.79 5.57
C LEU A 73 -1.91 0.78 5.68
N SER A 74 -1.67 -0.31 6.40
CA SER A 74 -2.68 -1.31 6.72
C SER A 74 -2.90 -1.36 8.23
N LEU A 75 -4.17 -1.30 8.64
CA LEU A 75 -4.61 -1.41 10.02
C LEU A 75 -5.41 -2.69 10.16
N TYR A 76 -5.10 -3.49 11.18
CA TYR A 76 -5.82 -4.70 11.52
C TYR A 76 -6.27 -4.64 12.98
N PHE A 77 -7.54 -4.93 13.22
CA PHE A 77 -8.16 -4.90 14.54
C PHE A 77 -8.54 -6.34 14.92
N PRO A 78 -7.67 -7.07 15.65
CA PRO A 78 -7.90 -8.49 15.94
C PRO A 78 -8.97 -8.73 17.00
N SER A 79 -9.24 -7.76 17.88
CA SER A 79 -10.12 -7.92 19.03
C SER A 79 -10.69 -6.60 19.54
N ASN A 80 -11.79 -6.71 20.27
CA ASN A 80 -12.51 -5.62 20.94
C ASN A 80 -12.68 -5.95 22.44
N PHE A 81 -13.38 -5.11 23.19
CA PHE A 81 -13.53 -5.27 24.63
C PHE A 81 -14.52 -6.37 25.08
N GLY A 82 -15.12 -7.13 24.16
CA GLY A 82 -15.92 -8.31 24.52
C GLY A 82 -17.19 -8.53 23.69
N ASP A 83 -17.29 -7.92 22.51
CA ASP A 83 -18.43 -8.09 21.61
C ASP A 83 -18.04 -8.92 20.38
N GLU A 84 -19.02 -9.40 19.61
CA GLU A 84 -18.74 -10.15 18.38
C GLU A 84 -18.26 -9.22 17.26
N THR A 85 -18.85 -8.02 17.17
CA THR A 85 -18.53 -7.04 16.13
C THR A 85 -17.62 -5.95 16.65
N THR A 86 -16.67 -5.49 15.85
CA THR A 86 -15.89 -4.28 16.17
C THR A 86 -16.46 -3.10 15.40
N ARG A 87 -16.84 -2.03 16.11
CA ARG A 87 -17.41 -0.81 15.49
C ARG A 87 -16.43 0.34 15.62
N ILE A 88 -16.02 0.87 14.47
CA ILE A 88 -15.09 1.98 14.35
C ILE A 88 -15.81 3.15 13.69
N TYR A 89 -15.84 4.29 14.36
CA TYR A 89 -16.49 5.51 13.87
C TYR A 89 -15.50 6.47 13.22
N TYR A 90 -14.27 6.52 13.71
CA TYR A 90 -13.26 7.42 13.18
C TYR A 90 -11.85 6.83 13.27
N ILE A 91 -11.04 7.10 12.24
CA ILE A 91 -9.61 6.82 12.20
C ILE A 91 -8.91 8.11 11.82
N GLY A 92 -8.19 8.70 12.79
CA GLY A 92 -7.38 9.88 12.60
C GLY A 92 -5.90 9.51 12.46
N LEU A 93 -5.25 10.05 11.43
CA LEU A 93 -3.80 9.89 11.23
C LEU A 93 -3.13 11.26 11.38
N ARG A 94 -2.07 11.31 12.19
CA ARG A 94 -1.23 12.50 12.36
C ARG A 94 0.15 12.21 11.78
N GLY A 95 0.69 13.16 11.03
CA GLY A 95 1.94 12.97 10.33
C GLY A 95 2.38 14.17 9.51
N GLU A 96 3.44 13.97 8.75
CA GLU A 96 4.06 14.96 7.86
C GLU A 96 4.13 14.40 6.44
N TYR A 97 3.84 15.26 5.45
CA TYR A 97 4.06 14.94 4.04
C TYR A 97 5.55 15.12 3.71
N LEU A 98 6.19 14.07 3.19
CA LEU A 98 7.62 14.09 2.87
C LEU A 98 7.93 14.32 1.39
N GLY A 99 6.93 14.20 0.50
CA GLY A 99 7.09 14.41 -0.93
C GLY A 99 6.41 13.36 -1.79
N GLU A 100 6.59 13.47 -3.09
CA GLU A 100 5.95 12.59 -4.07
C GLU A 100 6.57 11.19 -4.08
N VAL A 101 5.74 10.19 -4.38
CA VAL A 101 6.26 8.87 -4.78
C VAL A 101 6.92 9.07 -6.14
N LYS A 102 8.25 9.04 -6.20
CA LYS A 102 8.95 9.05 -7.49
C LYS A 102 8.47 7.85 -8.30
N SER A 103 7.62 8.10 -9.30
CA SER A 103 7.26 7.11 -10.31
C SER A 103 8.57 6.63 -10.93
N LYS A 104 8.80 5.31 -10.92
CA LYS A 104 9.96 4.71 -11.59
C LYS A 104 9.97 5.27 -13.01
N VAL A 105 11.03 5.99 -13.36
CA VAL A 105 11.26 6.45 -14.73
C VAL A 105 11.17 5.20 -15.59
N VAL A 106 10.11 5.08 -16.38
CA VAL A 106 9.97 4.00 -17.35
C VAL A 106 11.02 4.29 -18.40
N ILE A 107 12.16 3.60 -18.33
CA ILE A 107 13.15 3.62 -19.41
C ILE A 107 12.46 2.89 -20.58
N THR A 108 11.81 3.66 -21.44
CA THR A 108 11.23 3.14 -22.69
C THR A 108 12.32 3.23 -23.74
N THR A 109 12.98 2.12 -24.03
CA THR A 109 13.82 2.03 -25.23
C THR A 109 12.89 1.93 -26.43
N TYR A 110 12.71 3.05 -27.16
CA TYR A 110 12.08 3.02 -28.46
C TYR A 110 13.12 2.58 -29.49
N GLU A 111 13.06 1.31 -29.92
CA GLU A 111 13.87 0.86 -31.05
C GLU A 111 13.25 1.41 -32.34
N ALA A 112 13.79 2.52 -32.85
CA ALA A 112 13.35 3.12 -34.11
C ALA A 112 13.89 2.40 -35.37
N ARG A 113 14.43 1.18 -35.24
CA ARG A 113 14.95 0.40 -36.37
C ARG A 113 14.28 -0.97 -36.41
N PRO A 114 13.64 -1.36 -37.54
CA PRO A 114 13.08 -2.70 -37.67
C PRO A 114 14.21 -3.74 -37.59
N GLN A 115 14.07 -4.74 -36.72
CA GLN A 115 14.94 -5.91 -36.74
C GLN A 115 14.61 -6.73 -37.99
N LEU A 116 15.54 -6.77 -38.95
CA LEU A 116 15.40 -7.56 -40.18
C LEU A 116 15.21 -9.06 -39.94
N LYS A 117 15.55 -9.57 -38.73
CA LYS A 117 15.35 -10.98 -38.37
C LYS A 117 13.89 -11.37 -38.18
N ASP A 118 12.99 -10.41 -37.95
CA ASP A 118 11.59 -10.69 -37.62
C ASP A 118 10.66 -10.66 -38.84
N HIS A 119 11.19 -10.28 -40.01
CA HIS A 119 10.44 -10.27 -41.26
C HIS A 119 10.86 -11.49 -42.09
N LYS A 120 9.93 -12.44 -42.31
CA LYS A 120 10.13 -13.51 -43.27
C LYS A 120 10.19 -12.90 -44.67
N VAL A 121 11.36 -12.94 -45.29
CA VAL A 121 11.51 -12.64 -46.72
C VAL A 121 10.95 -13.84 -47.49
N ASP A 122 9.85 -13.63 -48.20
CA ASP A 122 9.35 -14.59 -49.19
C ASP A 122 10.33 -14.58 -50.37
N ASP A 123 10.92 -15.74 -50.67
CA ASP A 123 11.92 -15.92 -51.72
C ASP A 123 11.32 -15.55 -53.09
N PHE A 124 11.73 -14.40 -53.63
CA PHE A 124 11.38 -13.99 -54.99
C PHE A 124 12.07 -14.92 -56.00
N VAL A 125 11.28 -15.77 -56.65
CA VAL A 125 11.70 -16.62 -57.78
C VAL A 125 12.03 -15.75 -59.00
N THR A 126 13.33 -15.64 -59.32
CA THR A 126 13.83 -15.03 -60.56
C THR A 126 13.42 -15.88 -61.76
N SER A 127 12.48 -15.38 -62.56
CA SER A 127 12.13 -15.95 -63.87
C SER A 127 13.04 -15.33 -64.93
N ASN A 128 14.05 -16.07 -65.40
CA ASN A 128 14.87 -15.69 -66.56
C ASN A 128 13.99 -15.61 -67.82
N ARG A 129 13.96 -14.45 -68.47
CA ARG A 129 13.56 -14.32 -69.88
C ARG A 129 14.74 -13.80 -70.67
N GLU A 130 15.39 -14.70 -71.41
CA GLU A 130 16.29 -14.35 -72.50
C GLU A 130 15.44 -13.86 -73.68
N ILE A 131 15.82 -12.72 -74.26
CA ILE A 131 15.23 -12.19 -75.50
C ILE A 131 16.28 -12.40 -76.60
N GLN A 132 15.83 -13.05 -77.67
CA GLN A 132 16.56 -13.38 -78.90
C GLN A 132 16.70 -12.17 -79.83
#